data_AF-A0A8K0V6W8-F1
#
_entry.id   AF-A0A8K0V6W8-F1
#
_cell.length_a   1.000
_cell.length_b   1.000
_cell.length_c   1.000
_cell.angle_alpha   90.00
_cell.angle_beta   90.00
_cell.angle_gamma   90.00
#
_symmetry.space_group_name_H-M   'P 1'
#
loop_
_entity.id
_entity.type
_entity.pdbx_description
1 polymer ?
#
loop_
_entity_poly.entity_id
_entity_poly.type
_entity_poly.pdbx_seq_one_letter_code
_entity_poly.pdbx_strand_id
1 'polypeptide(L)'
;MKRQTAIIAAGLLLPLIAAKAAGPGAHETPTPHQLNHEASRSETEAARVATLAQAKQLADASSVQVRDIQAQKLGSDTYLLRDSSGQIRATIPIAVLEAAAVAPSDTITVEGTLDKKQTPWQLRVYRVEKR
;
A
#
# COMPACT_ATOMS: atom_id res chain seq x y z
N MET A 1 47.74 30.44 18.43
CA MET A 1 48.81 30.31 19.45
C MET A 1 48.38 29.25 20.47
N LYS A 2 49.36 28.48 21.00
CA LYS A 2 49.31 27.52 22.14
C LYS A 2 48.80 26.11 21.79
N ARG A 3 49.68 25.12 21.54
CA ARG A 3 50.66 24.40 22.40
C ARG A 3 50.00 23.27 23.19
N GLN A 4 50.37 22.01 22.87
CA GLN A 4 50.87 20.92 23.73
C GLN A 4 50.65 19.56 23.02
N THR A 5 51.69 18.88 22.50
CA THR A 5 52.66 18.00 23.19
C THR A 5 51.99 16.74 23.73
N ALA A 6 52.00 15.62 22.98
CA ALA A 6 52.83 14.41 23.18
C ALA A 6 52.27 13.48 24.31
N ILE A 7 52.38 12.14 24.37
CA ILE A 7 53.27 11.15 23.77
C ILE A 7 52.80 9.75 24.29
N ILE A 8 53.01 8.67 23.50
CA ILE A 8 53.43 7.28 23.87
C ILE A 8 52.43 6.16 24.27
N ALA A 9 52.78 5.00 23.71
CA ALA A 9 52.66 3.59 24.14
C ALA A 9 51.41 2.82 23.68
N ALA A 10 51.52 1.97 22.65
CA ALA A 10 52.21 0.66 22.58
C ALA A 10 51.28 -0.49 22.99
N GLY A 11 50.96 -1.34 22.01
CA GLY A 11 50.12 -2.53 22.18
C GLY A 11 50.12 -3.37 20.91
N LEU A 12 51.20 -4.12 20.74
CA LEU A 12 51.44 -5.16 19.75
C LEU A 12 50.31 -6.21 19.71
N LEU A 13 49.83 -6.58 18.51
CA LEU A 13 49.33 -7.93 18.19
C LEU A 13 49.23 -8.09 16.65
N LEU A 14 49.62 -9.27 16.18
CA LEU A 14 50.04 -9.62 14.81
C LEU A 14 48.97 -9.45 13.71
N PRO A 15 49.32 -9.09 12.45
CA PRO A 15 48.43 -9.24 11.32
C PRO A 15 48.67 -10.59 10.66
N LEU A 16 47.73 -11.53 10.81
CA LEU A 16 47.72 -12.78 10.05
C LEU A 16 46.56 -12.78 9.06
N ILE A 17 46.63 -11.99 7.98
CA ILE A 17 45.82 -12.30 6.80
C ILE A 17 46.51 -11.75 5.54
N ALA A 18 47.20 -12.64 4.83
CA ALA A 18 47.63 -12.40 3.46
C ALA A 18 46.55 -12.91 2.50
N ALA A 19 46.24 -12.03 1.54
CA ALA A 19 45.65 -12.30 0.25
C ALA A 19 44.15 -12.69 0.18
N LYS A 20 43.33 -11.68 -0.16
CA LYS A 20 42.72 -11.69 -1.49
C LYS A 20 42.66 -10.27 -2.04
N ALA A 21 43.48 -10.04 -3.07
CA ALA A 21 43.48 -8.83 -3.86
C ALA A 21 42.23 -8.73 -4.74
N ALA A 22 41.98 -7.49 -5.15
CA ALA A 22 41.11 -7.01 -6.24
C ALA A 22 39.78 -6.38 -5.78
N GLY A 23 39.81 -5.05 -5.60
CA GLY A 23 38.72 -4.20 -6.13
C GLY A 23 38.85 -4.07 -7.66
N PRO A 24 38.15 -3.14 -8.34
CA PRO A 24 37.06 -2.28 -7.90
C PRO A 24 35.78 -2.51 -8.74
N GLY A 25 34.60 -2.25 -8.19
CA GLY A 25 33.36 -2.32 -8.95
C GLY A 25 32.19 -1.83 -8.12
N ALA A 26 31.66 -0.67 -8.49
CA ALA A 26 30.49 -0.06 -7.89
C ALA A 26 29.28 -1.01 -7.97
N HIS A 27 28.74 -1.42 -6.83
CA HIS A 27 27.36 -1.88 -6.73
C HIS A 27 26.79 -1.42 -5.38
N GLU A 28 26.08 -0.30 -5.46
CA GLU A 28 25.08 0.09 -4.48
C GLU A 28 24.17 -1.11 -4.19
N THR A 29 24.11 -1.54 -2.93
CA THR A 29 23.05 -2.44 -2.47
C THR A 29 22.51 -1.88 -1.17
N PRO A 30 21.27 -1.37 -1.15
CA PRO A 30 20.65 -0.93 0.08
C PRO A 30 20.40 -2.15 0.97
N THR A 31 20.82 -2.01 2.22
CA THR A 31 20.51 -2.86 3.36
C THR A 31 19.05 -3.35 3.34
N PRO A 32 18.77 -4.66 3.43
CA PRO A 32 17.42 -5.14 3.64
C PRO A 32 16.99 -4.76 5.06
N HIS A 33 16.07 -3.80 5.13
CA HIS A 33 15.51 -3.29 6.36
C HIS A 33 14.96 -4.42 7.26
N GLN A 34 15.14 -4.20 8.55
CA GLN A 34 14.65 -4.97 9.68
C GLN A 34 13.24 -5.52 9.45
N LEU A 35 13.10 -6.84 9.60
CA LEU A 35 11.82 -7.48 9.89
C LEU A 35 11.41 -7.06 11.31
N ASN A 36 10.72 -5.92 11.39
CA ASN A 36 9.96 -5.56 12.58
C ASN A 36 8.87 -6.61 12.75
N HIS A 37 8.91 -7.29 13.90
CA HIS A 37 7.88 -8.19 14.38
C HIS A 37 6.51 -7.49 14.36
N GLU A 38 5.48 -8.26 14.04
CA GLU A 38 4.09 -8.04 14.47
C GLU A 38 3.30 -6.91 13.78
N ALA A 39 2.80 -7.17 12.57
CA ALA A 39 1.43 -6.76 12.19
C ALA A 39 0.91 -7.55 10.98
N SER A 40 -0.14 -8.33 11.26
CA SER A 40 -1.13 -8.87 10.33
C SER A 40 -0.69 -9.88 9.27
N ARG A 41 -1.08 -11.12 9.57
CA ARG A 41 -1.46 -12.22 8.68
C ARG A 41 -1.90 -11.75 7.29
N SER A 42 -1.51 -12.50 6.25
CA SER A 42 -2.04 -12.46 4.89
C SER A 42 -3.52 -12.05 4.79
N GLU A 43 -3.78 -10.77 4.60
CA GLU A 43 -5.05 -10.27 4.10
C GLU A 43 -4.89 -10.24 2.58
N THR A 44 -5.60 -11.14 1.91
CA THR A 44 -5.83 -11.26 0.46
C THR A 44 -5.25 -10.07 -0.33
N GLU A 45 -4.19 -10.29 -1.13
CA GLU A 45 -3.45 -9.22 -1.82
C GLU A 45 -4.36 -8.44 -2.78
N ALA A 46 -5.06 -7.42 -2.26
CA ALA A 46 -5.88 -6.55 -3.07
C ALA A 46 -4.96 -5.67 -3.91
N ALA A 47 -5.20 -5.63 -5.22
CA ALA A 47 -4.50 -4.72 -6.11
C ALA A 47 -4.81 -3.29 -5.66
N ARG A 48 -3.80 -2.60 -5.12
CA ARG A 48 -3.90 -1.19 -4.74
C ARG A 48 -3.92 -0.37 -6.00
N VAL A 49 -5.10 0.03 -6.44
CA VAL A 49 -5.29 0.86 -7.62
C VAL A 49 -5.59 2.29 -7.19
N ALA A 50 -4.95 3.26 -7.82
CA ALA A 50 -5.16 4.66 -7.46
C ALA A 50 -6.53 5.19 -7.93
N THR A 51 -7.16 4.55 -8.92
CA THR A 51 -8.32 5.09 -9.65
C THR A 51 -9.30 4.00 -10.10
N LEU A 52 -10.56 4.36 -10.33
CA LEU A 52 -11.55 3.41 -10.87
C LEU A 52 -11.17 2.97 -12.29
N ALA A 53 -10.57 3.85 -13.11
CA ALA A 53 -10.07 3.53 -14.45
C ALA A 53 -9.09 2.34 -14.44
N GLN A 54 -8.15 2.31 -13.49
CA GLN A 54 -7.23 1.18 -13.34
C GLN A 54 -7.97 -0.09 -12.90
N ALA A 55 -8.94 0.03 -11.98
CA ALA A 55 -9.79 -1.10 -11.60
C ALA A 55 -10.51 -1.72 -12.82
N LYS A 56 -10.89 -0.90 -13.81
CA LYS A 56 -11.52 -1.35 -15.07
C LYS A 56 -10.65 -2.30 -15.89
N GLN A 57 -9.34 -2.12 -15.83
CA GLN A 57 -8.38 -2.88 -16.63
C GLN A 57 -8.08 -4.25 -16.01
N LEU A 58 -8.43 -4.46 -14.74
CA LEU A 58 -8.18 -5.72 -14.05
C LEU A 58 -9.16 -6.82 -14.47
N ALA A 59 -8.80 -8.07 -14.19
CA ALA A 59 -9.61 -9.24 -14.50
C ALA A 59 -10.90 -9.26 -13.66
N ASP A 60 -11.87 -10.09 -14.08
CA ASP A 60 -13.00 -10.46 -13.22
C ASP A 60 -12.51 -11.06 -11.89
N ALA A 61 -13.29 -10.93 -10.83
CA ALA A 61 -12.99 -11.39 -9.48
C ALA A 61 -11.67 -10.83 -8.90
N SER A 62 -11.13 -9.75 -9.46
CA SER A 62 -9.95 -9.07 -8.91
C SER A 62 -10.34 -8.26 -7.68
N SER A 63 -9.63 -8.48 -6.58
CA SER A 63 -9.72 -7.61 -5.41
C SER A 63 -8.98 -6.32 -5.68
N VAL A 64 -9.65 -5.19 -5.44
CA VAL A 64 -9.13 -3.85 -5.70
C VAL A 64 -9.36 -2.97 -4.49
N GLN A 65 -8.35 -2.18 -4.14
CA GLN A 65 -8.50 -1.07 -3.21
C GLN A 65 -8.45 0.22 -4.04
N VAL A 66 -9.51 1.02 -4.00
CA VAL A 66 -9.58 2.31 -4.69
C VAL A 66 -9.69 3.42 -3.66
N ARG A 67 -8.86 4.44 -3.83
CA ARG A 67 -8.76 5.57 -2.91
C ARG A 67 -9.46 6.79 -3.48
N ASP A 68 -9.74 7.75 -2.61
CA ASP A 68 -10.23 9.07 -2.98
C ASP A 68 -11.57 9.04 -3.77
N ILE A 69 -12.47 8.16 -3.32
CA ILE A 69 -13.79 7.92 -3.93
C ILE A 69 -14.87 8.75 -3.23
N GLN A 70 -15.79 9.29 -4.02
CA GLN A 70 -17.06 9.84 -3.55
C GLN A 70 -18.18 8.82 -3.77
N ALA A 71 -18.90 8.47 -2.72
CA ALA A 71 -20.01 7.53 -2.77
C ALA A 71 -21.36 8.26 -2.78
N GLN A 72 -22.07 8.18 -3.90
CA GLN A 72 -23.43 8.68 -4.03
C GLN A 72 -24.44 7.53 -3.90
N LYS A 73 -25.34 7.60 -2.93
CA LYS A 73 -26.39 6.59 -2.76
C LYS A 73 -27.38 6.64 -3.93
N LEU A 74 -27.58 5.51 -4.62
CA LEU A 74 -28.56 5.36 -5.71
C LEU A 74 -29.78 4.53 -5.29
N GLY A 75 -29.61 3.60 -4.34
CA GLY A 75 -30.66 2.70 -3.85
C GLY A 75 -30.37 2.27 -2.41
N SER A 76 -30.96 1.16 -1.96
CA SER A 76 -30.77 0.66 -0.59
C SER A 76 -29.30 0.33 -0.31
N ASP A 77 -28.71 -0.55 -1.14
CA ASP A 77 -27.32 -1.01 -1.05
C ASP A 77 -26.51 -0.66 -2.31
N THR A 78 -27.13 0.04 -3.27
CA THR A 78 -26.47 0.44 -4.51
C THR A 78 -25.96 1.86 -4.41
N TYR A 79 -24.68 2.02 -4.70
CA TYR A 79 -23.97 3.30 -4.67
C TYR A 79 -23.30 3.54 -6.03
N LEU A 80 -23.19 4.80 -6.42
CA LEU A 80 -22.35 5.24 -7.51
C LEU A 80 -21.06 5.77 -6.92
N LEU A 81 -19.99 5.04 -7.15
CA LEU A 81 -18.66 5.47 -6.80
C LEU A 81 -18.11 6.34 -7.92
N ARG A 82 -17.63 7.52 -7.56
CA ARG A 82 -17.03 8.47 -8.50
C ARG A 82 -15.64 8.89 -8.02
N ASP A 83 -14.73 8.97 -8.97
CA ASP A 83 -13.40 9.54 -8.79
C ASP A 83 -13.06 10.43 -9.98
N SER A 84 -11.85 11.01 -10.01
CA SER A 84 -11.39 11.86 -11.11
C SER A 84 -11.25 11.10 -12.44
N SER A 85 -11.03 9.78 -12.39
CA SER A 85 -10.90 8.94 -13.58
C SER A 85 -12.23 8.44 -14.15
N GLY A 86 -13.32 8.52 -13.37
CA GLY A 86 -14.66 8.18 -13.83
C GLY A 86 -15.59 7.71 -12.73
N GLN A 87 -16.50 6.80 -13.10
CA GLN A 87 -17.52 6.27 -12.19
C GLN A 87 -17.77 4.78 -12.41
N ILE A 88 -18.22 4.10 -11.34
CA ILE A 88 -18.66 2.70 -11.35
C ILE A 88 -19.82 2.50 -10.37
N ARG A 89 -20.74 1.58 -10.69
CA ARG A 89 -21.76 1.14 -9.73
C ARG A 89 -21.13 0.16 -8.76
N ALA A 90 -21.42 0.35 -7.48
CA ALA A 90 -20.98 -0.54 -6.43
C ALA A 90 -22.16 -0.98 -5.57
N THR A 91 -22.06 -2.21 -5.06
CA THR A 91 -22.93 -2.68 -4.00
C THR A 91 -22.16 -2.57 -2.69
N ILE A 92 -22.66 -1.75 -1.78
CA ILE A 92 -22.07 -1.51 -0.46
C ILE A 92 -23.13 -1.88 0.59
N PRO A 93 -22.94 -2.97 1.35
CA PRO A 93 -23.85 -3.30 2.43
C PRO A 93 -23.89 -2.19 3.47
N ILE A 94 -25.08 -1.85 3.97
CA ILE A 94 -25.22 -0.78 4.98
C ILE A 94 -24.35 -1.01 6.22
N ALA A 95 -24.16 -2.27 6.64
CA ALA A 95 -23.31 -2.64 7.77
C ALA A 95 -21.85 -2.20 7.59
N VAL A 96 -21.33 -2.20 6.36
CA VAL A 96 -19.95 -1.76 6.06
C VAL A 96 -19.84 -0.24 6.17
N LEU A 97 -20.88 0.48 5.72
CA LEU A 97 -20.91 1.95 5.81
C LEU A 97 -21.07 2.43 7.25
N GLU A 98 -21.96 1.81 8.01
CA GLU A 98 -22.17 2.13 9.43
C GLU A 98 -20.92 1.84 10.26
N ALA A 99 -20.24 0.73 10.00
CA ALA A 99 -18.97 0.40 10.66
C ALA A 99 -17.87 1.44 10.37
N ALA A 100 -17.90 2.10 9.21
CA ALA A 100 -16.92 3.11 8.81
C ALA A 100 -17.31 4.55 9.20
N ALA A 101 -18.51 4.78 9.73
CA ALA A 101 -19.06 6.11 10.07
C ALA A 101 -18.87 7.17 8.95
N VAL A 102 -19.05 6.74 7.70
CA VAL A 102 -18.83 7.58 6.50
C VAL A 102 -20.07 8.41 6.18
N ALA A 103 -19.89 9.71 5.98
CA ALA A 103 -20.92 10.57 5.42
C ALA A 103 -20.89 10.54 3.86
N PRO A 104 -22.01 10.80 3.17
CA PRO A 104 -22.06 10.84 1.70
C PRO A 104 -21.14 11.90 1.05
N SER A 105 -20.72 12.90 1.84
CA SER A 105 -19.83 13.98 1.41
C SER A 105 -18.35 13.70 1.71
N ASP A 106 -18.06 12.66 2.48
CA ASP A 106 -16.69 12.29 2.81
C ASP A 106 -16.02 11.58 1.62
N THR A 107 -14.73 11.84 1.47
CA THR A 107 -13.87 11.06 0.60
C THR A 107 -13.52 9.75 1.32
N ILE A 108 -13.66 8.62 0.62
CA ILE A 108 -13.41 7.30 1.20
C ILE A 108 -12.42 6.48 0.40
N THR A 109 -11.79 5.53 1.09
CA THR A 109 -11.13 4.39 0.46
C THR A 109 -12.09 3.20 0.50
N VAL A 110 -12.26 2.54 -0.64
CA VAL A 110 -13.11 1.36 -0.77
C VAL A 110 -12.26 0.16 -1.15
N GLU A 111 -12.57 -0.98 -0.56
CA GLU A 111 -12.05 -2.26 -1.01
C GLU A 111 -13.19 -3.16 -1.45
N GLY A 112 -13.00 -3.78 -2.58
CA GLY A 112 -14.01 -4.63 -3.16
C GLY A 112 -13.46 -5.57 -4.20
N THR A 113 -14.34 -6.43 -4.68
CA THR A 113 -14.05 -7.35 -5.77
C THR A 113 -14.80 -6.89 -7.01
N LEU A 114 -14.10 -6.87 -8.15
CA LEU A 114 -14.69 -6.50 -9.42
C LEU A 114 -15.51 -7.67 -9.97
N ASP A 115 -16.82 -7.47 -10.15
CA ASP A 115 -17.69 -8.43 -10.79
C ASP A 115 -18.02 -7.95 -12.21
N LYS A 116 -17.35 -8.56 -13.19
CA LYS A 116 -17.56 -8.29 -14.63
C LYS A 116 -18.58 -9.24 -15.26
N LYS A 117 -19.10 -10.19 -14.49
CA LYS A 117 -20.15 -11.12 -14.93
C LYS A 117 -21.53 -10.48 -14.90
N GLN A 118 -21.74 -9.51 -14.01
CA GLN A 118 -22.95 -8.68 -13.97
C GLN A 118 -23.00 -7.69 -15.14
N THR A 119 -24.21 -7.36 -15.62
CA THR A 119 -24.43 -6.32 -16.65
C THR A 119 -25.46 -5.29 -16.13
N PRO A 120 -25.07 -4.03 -15.87
CA PRO A 120 -23.70 -3.51 -15.94
C PRO A 120 -22.83 -4.13 -14.83
N TRP A 121 -21.57 -4.32 -15.13
CA TRP A 121 -20.53 -4.72 -14.18
C TRP A 121 -20.53 -3.86 -12.92
N GLN A 122 -20.21 -4.47 -11.79
CA GLN A 122 -20.34 -3.86 -10.47
C GLN A 122 -19.11 -4.12 -9.60
N LEU A 123 -18.81 -3.18 -8.73
CA LEU A 123 -17.85 -3.37 -7.66
C LEU A 123 -18.57 -3.85 -6.40
N ARG A 124 -18.23 -5.04 -5.89
CA ARG A 124 -18.76 -5.53 -4.62
C ARG A 124 -17.87 -5.08 -3.48
N VAL A 125 -18.30 -4.09 -2.72
CA VAL A 125 -17.50 -3.50 -1.64
C VAL A 125 -17.75 -4.28 -0.36
N TYR A 126 -16.67 -4.70 0.30
CA TYR A 126 -16.72 -5.40 1.58
C TYR A 126 -16.03 -4.63 2.70
N ARG A 127 -15.18 -3.64 2.36
CA ARG A 127 -14.56 -2.73 3.34
C ARG A 127 -14.63 -1.30 2.82
N VAL A 128 -14.94 -0.38 3.73
CA VAL A 128 -14.88 1.06 3.49
C VAL A 128 -14.09 1.69 4.63
N GLU A 129 -13.27 2.67 4.30
CA GLU A 129 -12.50 3.46 5.26
C GLU A 129 -12.68 4.94 4.96
N LYS A 130 -12.98 5.71 6.02
CA LYS A 130 -13.02 7.17 5.95
C LYS A 130 -11.60 7.73 5.87
N ARG A 131 -11.39 8.71 4.98
CA ARG A 131 -10.15 9.49 4.89
C ARG A 131 -10.26 10.80 5.65
#